data_AF-A0A376Y320-F1
#
_entry.id   AF-A0A376Y320-F1
#
_cell.length_a   1.000
_cell.length_b   1.000
_cell.length_c   1.000
_cell.angle_alpha   90.00
_cell.angle_beta   90.00
_cell.angle_gamma   90.00
#
_symmetry.space_group_name_H-M   'P 1'
#
loop_
_entity.id
_entity.type
_entity.pdbx_description
1 polymer ?
#
loop_
_entity_poly.entity_id
_entity_poly.type
_entity_poly.pdbx_seq_one_letter_code
_entity_poly.pdbx_strand_id
1 'polypeptide(L)'
;MDALDGIQVPEVNDQDGNGRADDLDVAAATAAVEAAEAADQAAKDKLAELNADNLITPEEKAQLEAAKQNADTLKEEANSAVQALPDTVAEKGDLQDRVDALDGIQVPEVNDQDGNGRADDLDVAAATAAVEAAEAADQAAKDKLAELNADNLITPEEKAQLEAAKQNADTLKEEANSAVQALPDTVAEKGDLQDRVDALDGIQVPEVNDQDGNGRADDLDVAAATAAVEAAEAADQAAKDKLAELNADNLITPEEKAQLEAAKQNADTLKEEANSAVQALPDTVAEKGDLQDRVDALDGIQVPEVNDQDGNGRADDLDVAAATAAVEAAEAADQAAKDKLAELNADNLITPEEKAQLEAAKQNADTLKEEANSAVQALPDTVAEKGDLQDRVDALDGIQVPEVNDQDGNGRADDLDVAAATAAVEAAEAADQAAKDKLAELNADNLITPEEKAQLEAAKQNADTLKEEANSAVQALPDTVAEKGDLQDRVDALDGIQVPEVNDQDGNGRADDLDVAAATAAVEAAEAADQAAKDKLAELNADNLITPEEKAQLEAAKQNADTLKEEANSACRRCRIPLRRKVTCRIVWMHWTVSRYRK
;
A
#
# COMPACT_ATOMS: atom_id res chain seq x y z
N MET A 1 157.45 25.09 -113.67
CA MET A 1 156.49 26.08 -113.14
C MET A 1 155.14 25.40 -113.10
N ASP A 2 154.34 25.78 -112.11
CA ASP A 2 152.96 25.34 -111.83
C ASP A 2 152.81 24.07 -110.98
N ALA A 3 153.19 24.22 -109.70
CA ALA A 3 152.59 23.52 -108.57
C ALA A 3 152.55 24.51 -107.39
N LEU A 4 151.56 25.39 -107.40
CA LEU A 4 151.15 26.19 -106.25
C LEU A 4 149.69 25.84 -106.01
N ASP A 5 149.47 24.91 -105.08
CA ASP A 5 148.14 24.58 -104.55
C ASP A 5 147.55 25.83 -103.90
N GLY A 6 146.40 26.26 -104.42
CA GLY A 6 145.61 27.30 -103.79
C GLY A 6 145.11 26.82 -102.43
N ILE A 7 145.34 27.63 -101.40
CA ILE A 7 144.76 27.43 -100.07
C ILE A 7 143.23 27.44 -100.20
N GLN A 8 142.58 26.33 -99.90
CA GLN A 8 141.14 26.30 -99.67
C GLN A 8 140.90 26.98 -98.32
N VAL A 9 140.26 28.16 -98.38
CA VAL A 9 139.68 28.78 -97.19
C VAL A 9 138.54 27.86 -96.75
N PRO A 10 138.57 27.30 -95.53
CA PRO A 10 137.45 26.52 -95.00
C PRO A 10 136.18 27.37 -95.03
N GLU A 11 135.06 26.78 -95.36
CA GLU A 11 133.77 27.44 -95.19
C GLU A 11 133.59 27.83 -93.71
N VAL A 12 132.98 28.98 -93.47
CA VAL A 12 132.64 29.42 -92.12
C VAL A 12 131.67 28.38 -91.57
N ASN A 13 132.09 27.68 -90.51
CA ASN A 13 131.37 26.54 -89.91
C ASN A 13 130.93 26.81 -88.45
N ASP A 14 131.02 28.06 -88.02
CA ASP A 14 130.58 28.63 -86.74
C ASP A 14 130.13 30.05 -87.06
N GLN A 15 128.91 30.20 -87.58
CA GLN A 15 128.42 31.45 -88.13
C GLN A 15 127.96 32.45 -87.07
N ASP A 16 127.57 31.96 -85.89
CA ASP A 16 127.15 32.79 -84.75
C ASP A 16 128.29 33.14 -83.79
N GLY A 17 129.46 32.51 -83.95
CA GLY A 17 130.65 32.77 -83.14
C GLY A 17 130.54 32.21 -81.72
N ASN A 18 129.70 31.19 -81.51
CA ASN A 18 129.45 30.60 -80.21
C ASN A 18 130.57 29.61 -79.78
N GLY A 19 131.52 29.30 -80.67
CA GLY A 19 132.64 28.40 -80.42
C GLY A 19 132.33 26.91 -80.62
N ARG A 20 131.20 26.58 -81.26
CA ARG A 20 130.73 25.24 -81.64
C ARG A 20 130.41 25.24 -83.14
N ALA A 21 130.51 24.07 -83.77
CA ALA A 21 130.25 23.95 -85.20
C ALA A 21 128.75 23.93 -85.47
N ASP A 22 128.30 24.65 -86.50
CA ASP A 22 126.87 24.85 -86.85
C ASP A 22 126.14 23.48 -87.01
N ASP A 23 126.82 22.43 -87.46
CA ASP A 23 126.27 21.06 -87.61
C ASP A 23 126.02 20.34 -86.26
N LEU A 24 126.84 20.60 -85.24
CA LEU A 24 126.66 20.12 -83.87
C LEU A 24 125.57 20.89 -83.12
N ASP A 25 125.32 22.14 -83.52
CA ASP A 25 124.22 22.95 -83.00
C ASP A 25 122.90 22.53 -83.63
N VAL A 26 122.87 22.22 -84.94
CA VAL A 26 121.73 21.58 -85.60
C VAL A 26 121.38 20.24 -84.96
N ALA A 27 122.38 19.39 -84.68
CA ALA A 27 122.14 18.10 -84.01
C ALA A 27 121.57 18.28 -82.59
N ALA A 28 122.03 19.29 -81.84
CA ALA A 28 121.52 19.58 -80.51
C ALA A 28 120.10 20.16 -80.54
N ALA A 29 119.81 21.08 -81.45
CA ALA A 29 118.47 21.61 -81.67
C ALA A 29 117.51 20.51 -82.13
N THR A 30 117.95 19.61 -83.01
CA THR A 30 117.16 18.44 -83.46
C THR A 30 116.82 17.52 -82.29
N ALA A 31 117.79 17.18 -81.44
CA ALA A 31 117.56 16.35 -80.26
C ALA A 31 116.62 17.02 -79.23
N ALA A 32 116.71 18.34 -79.07
CA ALA A 32 115.81 19.10 -78.21
C ALA A 32 114.37 19.10 -78.77
N VAL A 33 114.20 19.27 -80.08
CA VAL A 33 112.91 19.19 -80.78
C VAL A 33 112.31 17.79 -80.66
N GLU A 34 113.09 16.73 -80.87
CA GLU A 34 112.64 15.33 -80.68
C GLU A 34 112.25 15.03 -79.22
N ALA A 35 112.99 15.57 -78.25
CA ALA A 35 112.65 15.43 -76.83
C ALA A 35 111.35 16.18 -76.48
N ALA A 36 111.14 17.36 -77.06
CA ALA A 36 109.90 18.12 -76.91
C ALA A 36 108.70 17.43 -77.56
N GLU A 37 108.86 16.88 -78.77
CA GLU A 37 107.85 16.05 -79.44
C GLU A 37 107.50 14.80 -78.62
N ALA A 38 108.50 14.10 -78.08
CA ALA A 38 108.29 12.93 -77.24
C ALA A 38 107.55 13.27 -75.94
N ALA A 39 107.87 14.40 -75.32
CA ALA A 39 107.21 14.86 -74.09
C ALA A 39 105.77 15.34 -74.35
N ASP A 40 105.53 16.04 -75.45
CA ASP A 40 104.18 16.44 -75.90
C ASP A 40 103.30 15.21 -76.19
N GLN A 41 103.85 14.21 -76.89
CA GLN A 41 103.15 12.95 -77.12
C GLN A 41 102.91 12.18 -75.82
N ALA A 42 103.89 12.10 -74.92
CA ALA A 42 103.72 11.44 -73.62
C ALA A 42 102.65 12.12 -72.76
N ALA A 43 102.55 13.47 -72.80
CA ALA A 43 101.48 14.20 -72.13
C ALA A 43 100.10 13.89 -72.75
N LYS A 44 100.01 13.80 -74.08
CA LYS A 44 98.78 13.40 -74.79
C LYS A 44 98.35 11.96 -74.48
N ASP A 45 99.30 11.03 -74.44
CA ASP A 45 99.05 9.63 -74.09
C ASP A 45 98.60 9.51 -72.63
N LYS A 46 99.23 10.25 -71.71
CA LYS A 46 98.85 10.27 -70.29
C LYS A 46 97.46 10.87 -70.09
N LEU A 47 97.11 11.93 -70.83
CA LEU A 47 95.74 12.46 -70.85
C LEU A 47 94.74 11.42 -71.35
N ALA A 48 95.04 10.70 -72.42
CA ALA A 48 94.15 9.66 -72.93
C ALA A 48 93.97 8.48 -71.96
N GLU A 49 95.04 8.10 -71.23
CA GLU A 49 95.00 7.06 -70.20
C GLU A 49 94.16 7.49 -68.99
N LEU A 50 94.48 8.65 -68.40
CA LEU A 50 93.86 9.10 -67.16
C LEU A 50 92.45 9.66 -67.37
N ASN A 51 92.09 10.12 -68.57
CA ASN A 51 90.73 10.60 -68.88
C ASN A 51 89.87 9.53 -69.57
N ALA A 52 90.27 8.25 -69.54
CA ALA A 52 89.61 7.18 -70.30
C ALA A 52 88.18 6.88 -69.84
N ASP A 53 87.91 7.02 -68.55
CA ASP A 53 86.59 6.87 -67.93
C ASP A 53 85.82 8.20 -67.81
N ASN A 54 86.44 9.30 -68.27
CA ASN A 54 85.98 10.68 -68.09
C ASN A 54 85.91 11.13 -66.62
N LEU A 55 86.64 10.46 -65.74
CA LEU A 55 86.84 10.86 -64.36
C LEU A 55 88.29 11.36 -64.22
N ILE A 56 88.46 12.41 -63.43
CA ILE A 56 89.76 12.98 -63.12
C ILE A 56 89.78 13.22 -61.63
N THR A 57 90.59 12.44 -60.93
CA THR A 57 90.88 12.62 -59.51
C THR A 57 91.91 13.74 -59.28
N PRO A 58 92.05 14.27 -58.05
CA PRO A 58 93.11 15.22 -57.72
C PRO A 58 94.51 14.69 -58.02
N GLU A 59 94.74 13.39 -57.83
CA GLU A 59 96.01 12.74 -58.12
C GLU A 59 96.28 12.70 -59.63
N GLU A 60 95.28 12.33 -60.44
CA GLU A 60 95.40 12.29 -61.89
C GLU A 60 95.58 13.68 -62.49
N LYS A 61 94.85 14.69 -61.99
CA LYS A 61 95.08 16.09 -62.36
C LYS A 61 96.52 16.52 -62.08
N ALA A 62 97.05 16.19 -60.91
CA ALA A 62 98.44 16.52 -60.57
C ALA A 62 99.45 15.82 -61.50
N GLN A 63 99.19 14.57 -61.89
CA GLN A 63 100.01 13.85 -62.88
C GLN A 63 99.94 14.51 -64.27
N LEU A 64 98.76 14.97 -64.71
CA LEU A 64 98.57 15.68 -65.97
C LEU A 64 99.21 17.07 -65.97
N GLU A 65 99.12 17.82 -64.86
CA GLU A 65 99.82 19.10 -64.68
C GLU A 65 101.34 18.91 -64.74
N ALA A 66 101.88 17.87 -64.08
CA ALA A 66 103.30 17.56 -64.15
C ALA A 66 103.74 17.17 -65.58
N ALA A 67 102.95 16.36 -66.28
CA ALA A 67 103.21 15.98 -67.67
C ALA A 67 103.16 17.20 -68.61
N LYS A 68 102.17 18.09 -68.43
CA LYS A 68 102.06 19.35 -69.15
C LYS A 68 103.27 20.25 -68.91
N GLN A 69 103.65 20.44 -67.64
CA GLN A 69 104.78 21.29 -67.28
C GLN A 69 106.09 20.78 -67.90
N ASN A 70 106.29 19.47 -67.91
CA ASN A 70 107.46 18.85 -68.56
C ASN A 70 107.46 19.09 -70.08
N ALA A 71 106.32 18.92 -70.75
CA ALA A 71 106.17 19.18 -72.18
C ALA A 71 106.41 20.67 -72.53
N ASP A 72 105.83 21.61 -71.77
CA ASP A 72 106.02 23.05 -71.96
C ASP A 72 107.48 23.47 -71.76
N THR A 73 108.15 22.91 -70.73
CA THR A 73 109.57 23.18 -70.44
C THR A 73 110.45 22.72 -71.59
N LEU A 74 110.25 21.48 -72.06
CA LEU A 74 111.03 20.93 -73.18
C LEU A 74 110.74 21.66 -74.50
N LYS A 75 109.49 22.12 -74.71
CA LYS A 75 109.14 22.98 -75.85
C LYS A 75 109.90 24.31 -75.80
N GLU A 76 109.99 24.95 -74.65
CA GLU A 76 110.74 26.20 -74.49
C GLU A 76 112.25 26.01 -74.69
N GLU A 77 112.81 24.91 -74.18
CA GLU A 77 114.20 24.52 -74.41
C GLU A 77 114.47 24.25 -75.90
N ALA A 78 113.57 23.52 -76.57
CA ALA A 78 113.65 23.28 -78.02
C ALA A 78 113.55 24.58 -78.82
N ASN A 79 112.60 25.46 -78.49
CA ASN A 79 112.46 26.77 -79.13
C ASN A 79 113.73 27.63 -78.95
N SER A 80 114.30 27.64 -77.74
CA SER A 80 115.55 28.36 -77.45
C SER A 80 116.73 27.81 -78.25
N ALA A 81 116.84 26.48 -78.33
CA ALA A 81 117.87 25.80 -79.11
C ALA A 81 117.75 26.07 -80.62
N VAL A 82 116.52 26.08 -81.16
CA VAL A 82 116.25 26.37 -82.58
C VAL A 82 116.49 27.84 -82.90
N GLN A 83 116.10 28.78 -82.03
CA GLN A 83 116.35 30.21 -82.21
C GLN A 83 117.84 30.57 -82.19
N ALA A 84 118.64 29.83 -81.41
CA ALA A 84 120.08 30.00 -81.33
C ALA A 84 120.81 29.62 -82.64
N LEU A 85 120.19 28.83 -83.53
CA LEU A 85 120.77 28.49 -84.82
C LEU A 85 120.91 29.75 -85.71
N PRO A 86 121.97 29.90 -86.53
CA PRO A 86 122.07 30.95 -87.53
C PRO A 86 120.92 30.91 -88.55
N ASP A 87 120.43 32.06 -89.01
CA ASP A 87 119.34 32.16 -90.01
C ASP A 87 119.69 31.55 -91.39
N THR A 88 120.98 31.29 -91.60
CA THR A 88 121.57 30.66 -92.77
C THR A 88 121.53 29.12 -92.73
N VAL A 89 121.16 28.51 -91.59
CA VAL A 89 120.93 27.06 -91.44
C VAL A 89 119.61 26.69 -92.10
N ALA A 90 119.65 25.77 -93.07
CA ALA A 90 118.47 25.40 -93.86
C ALA A 90 117.39 24.70 -93.02
N GLU A 91 117.81 23.92 -92.03
CA GLU A 91 116.96 23.11 -91.14
C GLU A 91 116.24 23.94 -90.07
N LYS A 92 116.68 25.18 -89.84
CA LYS A 92 116.12 26.05 -88.78
C LYS A 92 114.63 26.28 -88.96
N GLY A 93 114.18 26.50 -90.20
CA GLY A 93 112.76 26.68 -90.51
C GLY A 93 111.92 25.43 -90.21
N ASP A 94 112.37 24.27 -90.68
CA ASP A 94 111.66 23.00 -90.49
C ASP A 94 111.60 22.59 -89.00
N LEU A 95 112.67 22.83 -88.23
CA LEU A 95 112.68 22.57 -86.78
C LEU A 95 111.79 23.55 -86.02
N GLN A 96 111.74 24.82 -86.44
CA GLN A 96 110.83 25.80 -85.84
C GLN A 96 109.38 25.44 -86.10
N ASP A 97 109.03 25.04 -87.32
CA ASP A 97 107.67 24.60 -87.67
C ASP A 97 107.22 23.39 -86.82
N ARG A 98 108.13 22.46 -86.52
CA ARG A 98 107.87 21.31 -85.63
C ARG A 98 107.62 21.72 -84.18
N VAL A 99 108.44 22.64 -83.64
CA VAL A 99 108.23 23.19 -82.28
C VAL A 99 106.92 23.98 -82.22
N ASP A 100 106.63 24.77 -83.24
CA ASP A 100 105.42 25.58 -83.32
C ASP A 100 104.16 24.68 -83.38
N ALA A 101 104.26 23.47 -83.95
CA ALA A 101 103.20 22.47 -83.99
C ALA A 101 102.95 21.72 -82.66
N LEU A 102 103.76 21.95 -81.62
CA LEU A 102 103.57 21.33 -80.29
C LEU A 102 102.48 22.05 -79.50
N ASP A 103 101.24 21.59 -79.59
CA ASP A 103 100.10 22.28 -78.95
C ASP A 103 99.90 21.96 -77.45
N GLY A 104 100.63 20.98 -76.90
CA GLY A 104 100.49 20.53 -75.52
C GLY A 104 99.16 19.83 -75.24
N ILE A 105 98.80 19.79 -73.96
CA ILE A 105 97.51 19.31 -73.46
C ILE A 105 96.76 20.41 -72.70
N GLN A 106 95.44 20.28 -72.64
CA GLN A 106 94.60 20.97 -71.67
C GLN A 106 94.28 19.98 -70.54
N VAL A 107 94.64 20.32 -69.30
CA VAL A 107 94.37 19.48 -68.14
C VAL A 107 92.89 19.66 -67.75
N PRO A 108 92.06 18.61 -67.72
CA PRO A 108 90.67 18.74 -67.29
C PRO A 108 90.57 19.13 -65.81
N GLU A 109 89.41 19.63 -65.42
CA GLU A 109 89.10 19.88 -64.01
C GLU A 109 88.88 18.56 -63.26
N VAL A 110 89.10 18.56 -61.94
CA VAL A 110 88.77 17.40 -61.09
C VAL A 110 87.26 17.28 -61.03
N ASN A 111 86.75 16.07 -61.30
CA ASN A 111 85.32 15.76 -61.23
C ASN A 111 85.04 14.45 -60.46
N ASP A 112 86.07 13.80 -59.90
CA ASP A 112 85.96 12.69 -58.93
C ASP A 112 86.89 13.02 -57.75
N GLN A 113 86.45 13.91 -56.87
CA GLN A 113 87.32 14.48 -55.85
C GLN A 113 87.75 13.45 -54.78
N ASP A 114 86.88 12.49 -54.46
CA ASP A 114 87.11 11.46 -53.44
C ASP A 114 87.63 10.13 -54.01
N GLY A 115 87.70 9.98 -55.34
CA GLY A 115 88.18 8.78 -56.02
C GLY A 115 87.22 7.61 -55.86
N ASN A 116 85.93 7.86 -55.69
CA ASN A 116 84.92 6.82 -55.48
C ASN A 116 84.50 6.12 -56.80
N GLY A 117 85.03 6.59 -57.94
CA GLY A 117 84.73 6.04 -59.26
C GLY A 117 83.40 6.51 -59.85
N ARG A 118 82.86 7.62 -59.34
CA ARG A 118 81.67 8.30 -59.83
C ARG A 118 81.92 9.81 -59.84
N ALA A 119 81.37 10.48 -60.84
CA ALA A 119 81.52 11.91 -60.95
C ALA A 119 80.75 12.63 -59.82
N ASP A 120 81.37 13.65 -59.23
CA ASP A 120 80.84 14.43 -58.11
C ASP A 120 79.44 15.00 -58.41
N ASP A 121 79.15 15.37 -59.66
CA ASP A 121 77.85 15.89 -60.09
C ASP A 121 76.72 14.85 -60.00
N LEU A 122 77.04 13.57 -60.28
CA LEU A 122 76.11 12.47 -60.12
C LEU A 122 75.89 12.13 -58.65
N ASP A 123 76.91 12.25 -57.80
CA ASP A 123 76.75 12.06 -56.35
C ASP A 123 75.93 13.18 -55.73
N VAL A 124 76.15 14.43 -56.12
CA VAL A 124 75.30 15.57 -55.76
C VAL A 124 73.85 15.33 -56.18
N ALA A 125 73.61 14.84 -57.40
CA ALA A 125 72.26 14.52 -57.86
C ALA A 125 71.59 13.42 -57.02
N ALA A 126 72.34 12.38 -56.61
CA ALA A 126 71.82 11.32 -55.75
C ALA A 126 71.54 11.81 -54.31
N ALA A 127 72.46 12.60 -53.74
CA ALA A 127 72.24 13.22 -52.43
C ALA A 127 71.03 14.15 -52.46
N THR A 128 70.90 14.98 -53.49
CA THR A 128 69.74 15.85 -53.69
C THR A 128 68.43 15.07 -53.74
N ALA A 129 68.37 13.97 -54.50
CA ALA A 129 67.19 13.12 -54.58
C ALA A 129 66.85 12.45 -53.23
N ALA A 130 67.86 12.05 -52.45
CA ALA A 130 67.65 11.50 -51.12
C ALA A 130 67.10 12.57 -50.15
N VAL A 131 67.63 13.80 -50.19
CA VAL A 131 67.11 14.94 -49.41
C VAL A 131 65.67 15.26 -49.80
N GLU A 132 65.34 15.32 -51.09
CA GLU A 132 63.97 15.57 -51.56
C GLU A 132 63.01 14.44 -51.12
N ALA A 133 63.44 13.18 -51.11
CA ALA A 133 62.65 12.07 -50.60
C ALA A 133 62.41 12.17 -49.09
N ALA A 134 63.43 12.57 -48.33
CA ALA A 134 63.31 12.80 -46.89
C ALA A 134 62.38 13.97 -46.56
N GLU A 135 62.50 15.09 -47.27
CA GLU A 135 61.58 16.24 -47.18
C GLU A 135 60.13 15.84 -47.49
N ALA A 136 59.92 15.07 -48.57
CA ALA A 136 58.60 14.59 -48.94
C ALA A 136 57.99 13.67 -47.88
N ALA A 137 58.80 12.79 -47.26
CA ALA A 137 58.34 11.90 -46.21
C ALA A 137 58.04 12.62 -44.89
N ASP A 138 58.87 13.60 -44.51
CA ASP A 138 58.64 14.47 -43.35
C ASP A 138 57.35 15.27 -43.52
N GLN A 139 57.12 15.86 -44.71
CA GLN A 139 55.89 16.55 -45.03
C GLN A 139 54.68 15.61 -45.03
N ALA A 140 54.81 14.40 -45.60
CA ALA A 140 53.73 13.41 -45.59
C ALA A 140 53.35 12.97 -44.17
N ALA A 141 54.32 12.83 -43.27
CA ALA A 141 54.06 12.54 -41.86
C ALA A 141 53.33 13.69 -41.15
N LYS A 142 53.73 14.94 -41.42
CA LYS A 142 53.05 16.16 -40.92
C LYS A 142 51.62 16.28 -41.43
N ASP A 143 51.40 16.01 -42.72
CA ASP A 143 50.07 16.02 -43.33
C ASP A 143 49.19 14.92 -42.74
N LYS A 144 49.73 13.72 -42.54
CA LYS A 144 49.00 12.60 -41.91
C LYS A 144 48.64 12.91 -40.46
N LEU A 145 49.53 13.54 -39.69
CA LEU A 145 49.21 14.02 -38.34
C LEU A 145 48.08 15.05 -38.35
N ALA A 146 48.11 16.00 -39.28
CA ALA A 146 47.05 17.01 -39.39
C ALA A 146 45.71 16.40 -39.81
N GLU A 147 45.70 15.38 -40.67
CA GLU A 147 44.50 14.64 -41.09
C GLU A 147 43.91 13.84 -39.93
N LEU A 148 44.72 13.01 -39.27
CA LEU A 148 44.25 12.07 -38.25
C LEU A 148 43.98 12.73 -36.89
N ASN A 149 44.63 13.85 -36.57
CA ASN A 149 44.39 14.58 -35.33
C ASN A 149 43.42 15.77 -35.51
N ALA A 150 42.64 15.79 -36.60
CA ALA A 150 41.80 16.94 -36.96
C ALA A 150 40.65 17.20 -35.97
N ASP A 151 40.11 16.15 -35.37
CA ASP A 151 39.07 16.19 -34.33
C ASP A 151 39.64 16.16 -32.91
N ASN A 152 40.97 16.09 -32.78
CA ASN A 152 41.71 15.88 -31.52
C ASN A 152 41.41 14.53 -30.85
N LEU A 153 40.92 13.55 -31.62
CA LEU A 153 40.79 12.17 -31.21
C LEU A 153 41.84 11.34 -31.94
N ILE A 154 42.43 10.39 -31.22
CA ILE A 154 43.40 9.45 -31.77
C ILE A 154 43.00 8.08 -31.29
N THR A 155 42.59 7.25 -32.24
CA THR A 155 42.33 5.83 -32.04
C THR A 155 43.63 5.00 -32.05
N PRO A 156 43.62 3.75 -31.55
CA PRO A 156 44.77 2.86 -31.66
C PRO A 156 45.25 2.63 -33.11
N GLU A 157 44.33 2.60 -34.07
CA GLU A 157 44.64 2.43 -35.49
C GLU A 157 45.34 3.67 -36.05
N GLU A 158 44.86 4.87 -35.73
CA GLU A 158 45.46 6.12 -36.18
C GLU A 158 46.84 6.35 -35.58
N LYS A 159 47.02 6.03 -34.29
CA LYS A 159 48.34 6.04 -33.65
C LYS A 159 49.32 5.14 -34.40
N ALA A 160 48.92 3.92 -34.76
CA ALA A 160 49.77 3.00 -35.51
C ALA A 160 50.14 3.55 -36.91
N GLN A 161 49.21 4.23 -37.59
CA GLN A 161 49.49 4.90 -38.87
C GLN A 161 50.50 6.05 -38.71
N LEU A 162 50.38 6.85 -37.65
CA LEU A 162 51.32 7.93 -37.35
C LEU A 162 52.70 7.42 -36.96
N GLU A 163 52.79 6.34 -36.18
CA GLU A 163 54.06 5.67 -35.86
C GLU A 163 54.75 5.16 -37.12
N ALA A 164 54.00 4.54 -38.05
CA ALA A 164 54.54 4.08 -39.32
C ALA A 164 55.03 5.24 -40.20
N ALA A 165 54.27 6.34 -40.30
CA ALA A 165 54.66 7.53 -41.05
C ALA A 165 55.92 8.18 -40.47
N LYS A 166 55.99 8.29 -39.14
CA LYS A 166 57.18 8.78 -38.43
C LYS A 166 58.40 7.91 -38.72
N GLN A 167 58.26 6.59 -38.61
CA GLN A 167 59.36 5.66 -38.86
C GLN A 167 59.91 5.79 -40.29
N ASN A 168 59.02 5.94 -41.28
CA ASN A 168 59.43 6.15 -42.67
C ASN A 168 60.19 7.47 -42.86
N ALA A 169 59.71 8.57 -42.27
CA ALA A 169 60.39 9.87 -42.33
C ALA A 169 61.77 9.83 -41.65
N ASP A 170 61.87 9.22 -40.46
CA ASP A 170 63.14 9.06 -39.74
C ASP A 170 64.15 8.24 -40.57
N THR A 171 63.69 7.16 -41.21
CA THR A 171 64.54 6.29 -42.05
C THR A 171 65.09 7.06 -43.25
N LEU A 172 64.23 7.78 -43.98
CA LEU A 172 64.65 8.55 -45.15
C LEU A 172 65.54 9.74 -44.77
N LYS A 173 65.32 10.36 -43.60
CA LYS A 173 66.23 11.37 -43.06
C LYS A 173 67.63 10.81 -42.82
N GLU A 174 67.74 9.60 -42.25
CA GLU A 174 69.03 8.94 -42.03
C GLU A 174 69.73 8.57 -43.34
N GLU A 175 68.98 8.08 -44.33
CA GLU A 175 69.49 7.79 -45.68
C GLU A 175 69.99 9.07 -46.38
N ALA A 176 69.21 10.16 -46.32
CA ALA A 176 69.60 11.46 -46.87
C ALA A 176 70.85 12.02 -46.17
N ASN A 177 70.90 11.97 -44.84
CA ASN A 177 72.07 12.38 -44.07
C ASN A 177 73.32 11.57 -44.47
N SER A 178 73.18 10.25 -44.65
CA SER A 178 74.28 9.39 -45.09
C SER A 178 74.76 9.74 -46.50
N ALA A 179 73.84 10.02 -47.43
CA ALA A 179 74.16 10.41 -48.79
C ALA A 179 74.86 11.78 -48.86
N VAL A 180 74.41 12.77 -48.08
CA VAL A 180 75.03 14.09 -48.00
C VAL A 180 76.42 14.03 -47.35
N GLN A 181 76.58 13.24 -46.28
CA GLN A 181 77.88 13.07 -45.62
C GLN A 181 78.93 12.42 -46.51
N ALA A 182 78.51 11.56 -47.45
CA ALA A 182 79.39 10.91 -48.42
C ALA A 182 79.96 11.87 -49.48
N LEU A 183 79.34 13.04 -49.69
CA LEU A 183 79.87 14.04 -50.63
C LEU A 183 81.23 14.59 -50.17
N PRO A 184 82.17 14.87 -51.09
CA PRO A 184 83.41 15.57 -50.75
C PRO A 184 83.17 16.95 -50.12
N ASP A 185 84.00 17.36 -49.17
CA ASP A 185 83.85 18.68 -48.49
C ASP A 185 84.07 19.89 -49.41
N THR A 186 84.64 19.69 -50.59
CA THR A 186 84.85 20.74 -51.60
C THR A 186 83.64 20.97 -52.49
N VAL A 187 82.64 20.07 -52.45
CA VAL A 187 81.36 20.23 -53.16
C VAL A 187 80.58 21.37 -52.50
N ALA A 188 80.23 22.40 -53.27
CA ALA A 188 79.62 23.62 -52.75
C ALA A 188 78.22 23.37 -52.16
N GLU A 189 77.48 22.42 -52.72
CA GLU A 189 76.10 22.07 -52.39
C GLU A 189 75.98 21.27 -51.08
N LYS A 190 77.08 20.67 -50.59
CA LYS A 190 77.05 19.78 -49.42
C LYS A 190 76.49 20.47 -48.18
N GLY A 191 76.88 21.73 -47.95
CA GLY A 191 76.40 22.52 -46.80
C GLY A 191 74.90 22.78 -46.88
N ASP A 192 74.42 23.26 -48.03
CA ASP A 192 73.00 23.56 -48.25
C ASP A 192 72.12 22.31 -48.13
N LEU A 193 72.59 21.16 -48.62
CA LEU A 193 71.89 19.88 -48.48
C LEU A 193 71.85 19.39 -47.03
N GLN A 194 72.94 19.57 -46.27
CA GLN A 194 72.98 19.20 -44.86
C GLN A 194 72.02 20.08 -44.04
N ASP A 195 71.99 21.38 -44.28
CA ASP A 195 71.08 22.31 -43.61
C ASP A 195 69.60 21.93 -43.82
N ARG A 196 69.25 21.47 -45.04
CA ARG A 196 67.90 20.95 -45.36
C ARG A 196 67.56 19.68 -44.58
N VAL A 197 68.48 18.72 -44.51
CA VAL A 197 68.30 17.49 -43.72
C VAL A 197 68.17 17.81 -42.23
N ASP A 198 69.01 18.71 -41.72
CA ASP A 198 69.00 19.12 -40.32
C ASP A 198 67.69 19.81 -39.94
N ALA A 199 67.05 20.52 -40.87
CA ALA A 199 65.73 21.14 -40.69
C ALA A 199 64.53 20.16 -40.67
N LEU A 200 64.73 18.86 -40.92
CA LEU A 200 63.65 17.87 -40.87
C LEU A 200 63.34 17.46 -39.42
N ASP A 201 62.30 18.04 -38.85
CA ASP A 201 61.98 17.84 -37.41
C ASP A 201 61.08 16.62 -37.11
N GLY A 202 60.46 16.01 -38.14
CA GLY A 202 59.52 14.91 -37.97
C GLY A 202 58.21 15.31 -37.31
N ILE A 203 57.54 14.31 -36.71
CA ILE A 203 56.31 14.48 -35.94
C ILE A 203 56.42 13.89 -34.53
N GLN A 204 55.59 14.37 -33.61
CA GLN A 204 55.30 13.74 -32.33
C GLN A 204 53.95 13.02 -32.45
N VAL A 205 53.92 11.72 -32.17
CA VAL A 205 52.69 10.93 -32.23
C VAL A 205 51.90 11.14 -30.93
N PRO A 206 50.65 11.63 -30.97
CA PRO A 206 49.85 11.79 -29.76
C PRO A 206 49.51 10.45 -29.09
N GLU A 207 49.12 10.52 -27.82
CA GLU A 207 48.60 9.35 -27.10
C GLU A 207 47.18 9.01 -27.59
N VAL A 208 46.78 7.75 -27.42
CA VAL A 208 45.40 7.31 -27.73
C VAL A 208 44.47 7.92 -26.67
N ASN A 209 43.41 8.55 -27.13
CA ASN A 209 42.37 9.14 -26.27
C ASN A 209 40.93 8.79 -26.73
N ASP A 210 40.77 7.99 -27.78
CA ASP A 210 39.51 7.38 -28.21
C ASP A 210 39.78 5.88 -28.43
N GLN A 211 39.85 5.13 -27.32
CA GLN A 211 40.34 3.75 -27.34
C GLN A 211 39.37 2.79 -28.06
N ASP A 212 38.07 3.05 -27.98
CA ASP A 212 37.01 2.23 -28.59
C ASP A 212 36.55 2.74 -29.96
N GLY A 213 37.02 3.92 -30.40
CA GLY A 213 36.68 4.51 -31.68
C GLY A 213 35.24 5.00 -31.75
N ASN A 214 34.66 5.40 -30.61
CA ASN A 214 33.27 5.83 -30.53
C ASN A 214 33.07 7.30 -30.96
N GLY A 215 34.16 8.02 -31.27
CA GLY A 215 34.13 9.42 -31.69
C GLY A 215 33.98 10.40 -30.52
N ARG A 216 34.32 9.97 -29.31
CA ARG A 216 34.37 10.78 -28.09
C ARG A 216 35.62 10.40 -27.29
N ALA A 217 36.21 11.40 -26.65
CA ALA A 217 37.39 11.17 -25.83
C ALA A 217 37.03 10.33 -24.58
N ASP A 218 37.89 9.37 -24.25
CA ASP A 218 37.70 8.43 -23.13
C ASP A 218 37.46 9.17 -21.79
N ASP A 219 38.08 10.33 -21.58
CA ASP A 219 37.93 11.14 -20.36
C ASP A 219 36.50 11.72 -20.23
N LEU A 220 35.88 12.10 -21.34
CA LEU A 220 34.50 12.54 -21.37
C LEU A 220 33.52 11.39 -21.15
N ASP A 221 33.83 10.19 -21.63
CA ASP A 221 33.01 9.01 -21.37
C ASP A 221 33.10 8.59 -19.90
N VAL A 222 34.29 8.61 -19.31
CA VAL A 222 34.47 8.41 -17.85
C VAL A 222 33.65 9.42 -17.05
N ALA A 223 33.68 10.70 -17.45
CA ALA A 223 32.89 11.73 -16.78
C ALA A 223 31.38 11.47 -16.87
N ALA A 224 30.89 11.00 -18.03
CA ALA A 224 29.48 10.64 -18.19
C ALA A 224 29.07 9.40 -17.39
N ALA A 225 29.90 8.35 -17.41
CA ALA A 225 29.68 7.16 -16.59
C ALA A 225 29.67 7.51 -15.10
N THR A 226 30.62 8.33 -14.64
CA THR A 226 30.67 8.82 -13.25
C THR A 226 29.39 9.54 -12.85
N ALA A 227 28.90 10.46 -13.69
CA ALA A 227 27.66 11.19 -13.44
C ALA A 227 26.43 10.25 -13.40
N ALA A 228 26.39 9.22 -14.25
CA ALA A 228 25.32 8.22 -14.22
C ALA A 228 25.36 7.40 -12.92
N VAL A 229 26.54 6.98 -12.46
CA VAL A 229 26.72 6.27 -11.18
C VAL A 229 26.28 7.15 -10.00
N GLU A 230 26.68 8.41 -9.96
CA GLU A 230 26.26 9.35 -8.90
C GLU A 230 24.73 9.56 -8.89
N ALA A 231 24.09 9.62 -10.06
CA ALA A 231 22.64 9.72 -10.16
C ALA A 231 21.94 8.44 -9.64
N ALA A 232 22.48 7.27 -9.95
CA ALA A 232 21.98 5.99 -9.45
C ALA A 232 22.13 5.86 -7.92
N GLU A 233 23.30 6.25 -7.38
CA GLU A 233 23.54 6.31 -5.93
C GLU A 233 22.56 7.26 -5.22
N ALA A 234 22.34 8.44 -5.78
CA ALA A 234 21.39 9.41 -5.23
C ALA A 234 19.96 8.88 -5.24
N ALA A 235 19.55 8.18 -6.31
CA ALA A 235 18.21 7.59 -6.41
C ALA A 235 18.01 6.40 -5.46
N ASP A 236 19.02 5.54 -5.32
CA ASP A 236 19.02 4.44 -4.34
C ASP A 236 18.91 4.96 -2.91
N GLN A 237 19.69 6.00 -2.57
CA GLN A 237 19.60 6.64 -1.26
C GLN A 237 18.24 7.33 -1.05
N ALA A 238 17.70 8.02 -2.07
CA ALA A 238 16.38 8.63 -1.97
C ALA A 238 15.26 7.60 -1.76
N ALA A 239 15.35 6.43 -2.40
CA ALA A 239 14.41 5.34 -2.16
C ALA A 239 14.51 4.79 -0.73
N LYS A 240 15.72 4.63 -0.20
CA LYS A 240 15.97 4.22 1.20
C LYS A 240 15.43 5.25 2.20
N ASP A 241 15.66 6.53 1.96
CA ASP A 241 15.15 7.62 2.80
C ASP A 241 13.61 7.67 2.76
N LYS A 242 13.01 7.49 1.58
CA LYS A 242 11.55 7.43 1.43
C LYS A 242 10.95 6.23 2.16
N LEU A 243 11.59 5.06 2.11
CA LEU A 243 11.20 3.89 2.89
C LEU A 243 11.25 4.17 4.40
N ALA A 244 12.33 4.82 4.87
CA ALA A 244 12.45 5.16 6.29
C ALA A 244 11.40 6.20 6.74
N GLU A 245 11.06 7.17 5.89
CA GLU A 245 10.02 8.17 6.14
C GLU A 245 8.63 7.52 6.21
N LEU A 246 8.26 6.77 5.19
CA LEU A 246 6.91 6.22 5.05
C LEU A 246 6.65 5.01 5.95
N ASN A 247 7.69 4.27 6.34
CA ASN A 247 7.56 3.13 7.26
C ASN A 247 7.88 3.50 8.73
N ALA A 248 7.88 4.80 9.07
CA ALA A 248 8.34 5.28 10.38
C ALA A 248 7.44 4.83 11.55
N ASP A 249 6.13 4.72 11.31
CA ASP A 249 5.13 4.23 12.26
C ASP A 249 4.87 2.73 12.13
N ASN A 250 5.55 2.05 11.18
CA ASN A 250 5.32 0.67 10.77
C ASN A 250 3.93 0.43 10.17
N LEU A 251 3.29 1.48 9.67
CA LEU A 251 2.08 1.41 8.88
C LEU A 251 2.42 1.74 7.43
N ILE A 252 1.81 1.02 6.50
CA ILE A 252 1.96 1.24 5.07
C ILE A 252 0.56 1.22 4.49
N THR A 253 0.14 2.38 4.01
CA THR A 253 -1.08 2.55 3.24
C THR A 253 -0.87 2.17 1.77
N PRO A 254 -1.96 1.95 1.00
CA PRO A 254 -1.85 1.71 -0.45
C PRO A 254 -1.15 2.85 -1.21
N GLU A 255 -1.35 4.10 -0.78
CA GLU A 255 -0.72 5.27 -1.39
C GLU A 255 0.80 5.30 -1.13
N GLU A 256 1.22 5.00 0.10
CA GLU A 256 2.63 4.94 0.48
C GLU A 256 3.35 3.80 -0.22
N LYS A 257 2.72 2.62 -0.31
CA LYS A 257 3.25 1.50 -1.11
C LYS A 257 3.50 1.93 -2.56
N ALA A 258 2.56 2.62 -3.19
CA ALA A 258 2.72 3.10 -4.57
C ALA A 258 3.88 4.10 -4.70
N GLN A 259 4.08 4.98 -3.71
CA GLN A 259 5.24 5.89 -3.69
C GLN A 259 6.57 5.13 -3.57
N LEU A 260 6.62 4.09 -2.73
CA LEU A 260 7.81 3.25 -2.58
C LEU A 260 8.10 2.43 -3.83
N GLU A 261 7.08 1.87 -4.49
CA GLU A 261 7.24 1.19 -5.78
C GLU A 261 7.79 2.12 -6.86
N ALA A 262 7.29 3.36 -6.93
CA ALA A 262 7.80 4.37 -7.87
C ALA A 262 9.25 4.75 -7.58
N ALA A 263 9.61 4.96 -6.31
CA ALA A 263 10.98 5.27 -5.91
C ALA A 263 11.94 4.12 -6.23
N LYS A 264 11.51 2.88 -5.95
CA LYS A 264 12.26 1.67 -6.31
C LYS A 264 12.48 1.58 -7.83
N GLN A 265 11.43 1.77 -8.62
CA GLN A 265 11.52 1.70 -10.08
C GLN A 265 12.50 2.74 -10.65
N ASN A 266 12.48 3.97 -10.11
CA ASN A 266 13.43 5.00 -10.51
C ASN A 266 14.88 4.64 -10.18
N ALA A 267 15.14 4.12 -8.98
CA ALA A 267 16.47 3.65 -8.57
C ALA A 267 16.95 2.48 -9.45
N ASP A 268 16.10 1.49 -9.72
CA ASP A 268 16.42 0.35 -10.60
C ASP A 268 16.78 0.82 -12.02
N THR A 269 16.03 1.80 -12.55
CA THR A 269 16.23 2.34 -13.91
C THR A 269 17.58 3.06 -14.01
N LEU A 270 17.88 3.94 -13.06
CA LEU A 270 19.15 4.67 -13.04
C LEU A 270 20.34 3.74 -12.78
N LYS A 271 20.16 2.68 -11.99
CA LYS A 271 21.17 1.62 -11.83
C LYS A 271 21.48 0.94 -13.17
N GLU A 272 20.47 0.61 -13.96
CA GLU A 272 20.66 -0.01 -15.28
C GLU A 272 21.34 0.95 -16.29
N GLU A 273 20.96 2.23 -16.28
CA GLU A 273 21.60 3.28 -17.09
C GLU A 273 23.08 3.46 -16.70
N ALA A 274 23.38 3.55 -15.40
CA ALA A 274 24.73 3.63 -14.89
C ALA A 274 25.56 2.39 -15.25
N ASN A 275 24.99 1.19 -15.08
CA ASN A 275 25.64 -0.05 -15.49
C ASN A 275 25.97 -0.06 -16.99
N SER A 276 25.03 0.39 -17.83
CA SER A 276 25.23 0.47 -19.28
C SER A 276 26.33 1.46 -19.65
N ALA A 277 26.37 2.63 -19.00
CA ALA A 277 27.40 3.64 -19.21
C ALA A 277 28.79 3.15 -18.78
N VAL A 278 28.90 2.48 -17.65
CA VAL A 278 30.17 1.90 -17.17
C VAL A 278 30.65 0.76 -18.06
N GLN A 279 29.73 -0.12 -18.51
CA GLN A 279 30.07 -1.23 -19.41
C GLN A 279 30.58 -0.75 -20.77
N ALA A 280 30.10 0.40 -21.24
CA ALA A 280 30.53 1.01 -22.49
C ALA A 280 31.98 1.56 -22.44
N LEU A 281 32.52 1.83 -21.26
CA LEU A 281 33.91 2.29 -21.14
C LEU A 281 34.90 1.22 -21.65
N PRO A 282 36.00 1.61 -22.32
CA PRO A 282 37.07 0.69 -22.66
C PRO A 282 37.65 -0.02 -21.44
N ASP A 283 38.04 -1.29 -21.57
CA ASP A 283 38.61 -2.07 -20.45
C ASP A 283 39.97 -1.55 -19.96
N THR A 284 40.63 -0.69 -20.75
CA THR A 284 41.90 -0.04 -20.39
C THR A 284 41.72 1.17 -19.50
N VAL A 285 40.50 1.69 -19.36
CA VAL A 285 40.16 2.78 -18.44
C VAL A 285 40.27 2.28 -17.01
N ALA A 286 41.11 2.91 -16.20
CA ALA A 286 41.40 2.47 -14.84
C ALA A 286 40.18 2.57 -13.91
N GLU A 287 39.32 3.56 -14.12
CA GLU A 287 38.14 3.88 -13.32
C GLU A 287 36.98 2.90 -13.53
N LYS A 288 36.97 2.14 -14.63
CA LYS A 288 35.85 1.25 -14.99
C LYS A 288 35.52 0.26 -13.88
N GLY A 289 36.54 -0.34 -13.26
CA GLY A 289 36.37 -1.30 -12.16
C GLY A 289 35.73 -0.66 -10.93
N ASP A 290 36.27 0.47 -10.48
CA ASP A 290 35.77 1.19 -9.30
C ASP A 290 34.33 1.69 -9.51
N LEU A 291 33.98 2.16 -10.70
CA LEU A 291 32.62 2.56 -11.05
C LEU A 291 31.65 1.37 -11.08
N GLN A 292 32.09 0.21 -11.59
CA GLN A 292 31.27 -1.00 -11.60
C GLN A 292 30.99 -1.49 -10.18
N ASP A 293 32.01 -1.51 -9.31
CA ASP A 293 31.85 -1.90 -7.91
C ASP A 293 30.82 -1.01 -7.17
N ARG A 294 30.81 0.29 -7.47
CA ARG A 294 29.81 1.23 -6.94
C ARG A 294 28.39 0.91 -7.40
N VAL A 295 28.20 0.64 -8.70
CA VAL A 295 26.91 0.22 -9.26
C VAL A 295 26.45 -1.10 -8.65
N ASP A 296 27.35 -2.07 -8.51
CA ASP A 296 27.05 -3.39 -7.96
C ASP A 296 26.62 -3.31 -6.50
N ALA A 297 27.14 -2.36 -5.73
CA ALA A 297 26.76 -2.09 -4.34
C ALA A 297 25.37 -1.46 -4.15
N LEU A 298 24.67 -1.06 -5.21
CA LEU A 298 23.31 -0.50 -5.14
C LEU A 298 22.26 -1.60 -4.93
N ASP A 299 21.85 -1.83 -3.69
CA ASP A 299 20.92 -2.92 -3.33
C ASP A 299 19.42 -2.56 -3.47
N GLY A 300 19.08 -1.29 -3.65
CA GLY A 300 17.69 -0.83 -3.70
C GLY A 300 16.96 -0.94 -2.36
N ILE A 301 15.63 -0.98 -2.45
CA ILE A 301 14.72 -1.19 -1.31
C ILE A 301 13.80 -2.41 -1.53
N GLN A 302 13.33 -2.98 -0.43
CA GLN A 302 12.21 -3.92 -0.41
C GLN A 302 10.96 -3.16 0.03
N VAL A 303 9.93 -3.16 -0.81
CA VAL A 303 8.67 -2.46 -0.51
C VAL A 303 7.82 -3.33 0.41
N PRO A 304 7.44 -2.86 1.62
CA PRO A 304 6.61 -3.63 2.52
C PRO A 304 5.19 -3.86 1.96
N GLU A 305 4.49 -4.85 2.52
CA GLU A 305 3.07 -5.06 2.23
C GLU A 305 2.21 -3.98 2.89
N VAL A 306 1.02 -3.76 2.34
CA VAL A 306 0.03 -2.83 2.94
C VAL A 306 -0.52 -3.49 4.20
N ASN A 307 -0.51 -2.75 5.30
CA ASN A 307 -1.06 -3.20 6.59
C ASN A 307 -1.98 -2.16 7.25
N ASP A 308 -2.21 -1.01 6.63
CA ASP A 308 -3.22 -0.01 6.99
C ASP A 308 -4.01 0.33 5.72
N GLN A 309 -4.96 -0.54 5.36
CA GLN A 309 -5.60 -0.47 4.05
C GLN A 309 -6.53 0.73 3.91
N ASP A 310 -7.19 1.16 4.99
CA ASP A 310 -8.13 2.28 5.02
C ASP A 310 -7.48 3.61 5.46
N GLY A 311 -6.21 3.59 5.87
CA GLY A 311 -5.47 4.78 6.27
C GLY A 311 -5.96 5.36 7.59
N ASN A 312 -6.48 4.51 8.49
CA ASN A 312 -7.05 4.95 9.76
C ASN A 312 -5.98 5.16 10.86
N GLY A 313 -4.71 4.87 10.57
CA GLY A 313 -3.59 5.01 11.49
C GLY A 313 -3.46 3.85 12.48
N ARG A 314 -4.04 2.70 12.15
CA ARG A 314 -3.95 1.45 12.91
C ARG A 314 -3.80 0.29 11.93
N ALA A 315 -2.99 -0.69 12.33
CA ALA A 315 -2.79 -1.87 11.51
C ALA A 315 -4.07 -2.71 11.42
N ASP A 316 -4.37 -3.21 10.22
CA ASP A 316 -5.57 -3.98 9.90
C ASP A 316 -5.73 -5.21 10.83
N ASP A 317 -4.63 -5.84 11.24
CA ASP A 317 -4.63 -6.99 12.14
C ASP A 317 -5.15 -6.64 13.55
N LEU A 318 -4.83 -5.44 14.03
CA LEU A 318 -5.34 -4.92 15.30
C LEU A 318 -6.82 -4.55 15.20
N ASP A 319 -7.28 -4.05 14.05
CA ASP A 319 -8.70 -3.75 13.84
C ASP A 319 -9.53 -5.02 13.74
N VAL A 320 -9.04 -6.05 13.04
CA VAL A 320 -9.65 -7.39 13.03
C VAL A 320 -9.76 -7.96 14.44
N ALA A 321 -8.70 -7.83 15.25
CA ALA A 321 -8.74 -8.29 16.64
C ALA A 321 -9.81 -7.56 17.47
N ALA A 322 -9.98 -6.24 17.27
CA ALA A 322 -10.99 -5.46 17.97
C ALA A 322 -12.41 -5.81 17.52
N ALA A 323 -12.64 -5.96 16.22
CA ALA A 323 -13.93 -6.40 15.68
C ALA A 323 -14.28 -7.80 16.19
N THR A 324 -13.32 -8.73 16.20
CA THR A 324 -13.51 -10.08 16.76
C THR A 324 -13.94 -10.04 18.21
N ALA A 325 -13.28 -9.24 19.05
CA ALA A 325 -13.64 -9.10 20.46
C ALA A 325 -15.05 -8.50 20.65
N ALA A 326 -15.45 -7.54 19.81
CA ALA A 326 -16.79 -6.97 19.85
C ALA A 326 -17.86 -8.02 19.46
N VAL A 327 -17.61 -8.82 18.43
CA VAL A 327 -18.50 -9.94 18.04
C VAL A 327 -18.63 -10.97 19.16
N GLU A 328 -17.52 -11.38 19.79
CA GLU A 328 -17.55 -12.31 20.92
C GLU A 328 -18.34 -11.75 22.13
N ALA A 329 -18.24 -10.46 22.40
CA ALA A 329 -19.01 -9.79 23.45
C ALA A 329 -20.52 -9.78 23.13
N ALA A 330 -20.88 -9.52 21.86
CA ALA A 330 -22.26 -9.56 21.40
C ALA A 330 -22.85 -10.98 21.47
N GLU A 331 -22.10 -12.00 21.02
CA GLU A 331 -22.47 -13.42 21.14
C GLU A 331 -22.70 -13.82 22.61
N ALA A 332 -21.80 -13.41 23.51
CA ALA A 332 -21.93 -13.69 24.93
C ALA A 332 -23.17 -13.02 25.55
N ALA A 333 -23.48 -11.78 25.15
CA ALA A 333 -24.65 -11.06 25.63
C ALA A 333 -25.97 -11.63 25.10
N ASP A 334 -26.02 -12.02 23.82
CA ASP A 334 -27.16 -12.71 23.22
C ASP A 334 -27.44 -14.05 23.92
N GLN A 335 -26.39 -14.83 24.17
CA GLN A 335 -26.52 -16.09 24.92
C GLN A 335 -26.96 -15.84 26.36
N ALA A 336 -26.42 -14.83 27.05
CA ALA A 336 -26.83 -14.48 28.40
C ALA A 336 -28.31 -14.05 28.47
N ALA A 337 -28.81 -13.33 27.47
CA ALA A 337 -30.22 -12.98 27.38
C ALA A 337 -31.11 -14.22 27.17
N LYS A 338 -30.69 -15.16 26.30
CA LYS A 338 -31.37 -16.45 26.10
C LYS A 338 -31.41 -17.29 27.37
N ASP A 339 -30.29 -17.38 28.09
CA ASP A 339 -30.19 -18.10 29.36
C ASP A 339 -31.08 -17.45 30.42
N LYS A 340 -31.11 -16.12 30.50
CA LYS A 340 -31.98 -15.37 31.42
C LYS A 340 -33.46 -15.59 31.12
N LEU A 341 -33.83 -15.61 29.83
CA LEU A 341 -35.19 -15.96 29.40
C LEU A 341 -35.55 -17.39 29.82
N ALA A 342 -34.65 -18.35 29.63
CA ALA A 342 -34.89 -19.73 30.04
C ALA A 342 -35.01 -19.89 31.57
N GLU A 343 -34.22 -19.13 32.34
CA GLU A 343 -34.27 -19.10 33.81
C GLU A 343 -35.59 -18.51 34.31
N LEU A 344 -35.95 -17.30 33.86
CA LEU A 344 -37.08 -16.54 34.37
C LEU A 344 -38.43 -17.03 33.83
N ASN A 345 -38.46 -17.67 32.65
CA ASN A 345 -39.69 -18.25 32.09
C ASN A 345 -39.85 -19.75 32.40
N ALA A 346 -39.10 -20.29 33.37
CA ALA A 346 -39.04 -21.74 33.62
C ALA A 346 -40.36 -22.33 34.13
N ASP A 347 -41.13 -21.56 34.90
CA ASP A 347 -42.46 -21.93 35.41
C ASP A 347 -43.60 -21.42 34.51
N ASN A 348 -43.27 -20.74 33.41
CA ASN A 348 -44.19 -20.03 32.52
C ASN A 348 -44.97 -18.89 33.20
N LEU A 349 -44.44 -18.38 34.31
CA LEU A 349 -44.91 -17.16 34.96
C LEU A 349 -43.88 -16.06 34.74
N ILE A 350 -44.36 -14.86 34.46
CA ILE A 350 -43.53 -13.67 34.28
C ILE A 350 -44.15 -12.57 35.12
N THR A 351 -43.40 -12.18 36.15
CA THR A 351 -43.71 -11.02 36.98
C THR A 351 -43.22 -9.72 36.32
N PRO A 352 -43.70 -8.54 36.77
CA PRO A 352 -43.19 -7.26 36.29
C PRO A 352 -41.67 -7.07 36.46
N GLU A 353 -41.11 -7.58 37.57
CA GLU A 353 -39.67 -7.51 37.86
C GLU A 353 -38.86 -8.37 36.88
N GLU A 354 -39.33 -9.59 36.60
CA GLU A 354 -38.68 -10.50 35.65
C GLU A 354 -38.73 -9.98 34.23
N LYS A 355 -39.87 -9.42 33.81
CA LYS A 355 -39.99 -8.72 32.53
C LYS A 355 -38.96 -7.60 32.42
N ALA A 356 -38.80 -6.78 33.45
CA ALA A 356 -37.81 -5.69 33.45
C ALA A 356 -36.37 -6.23 33.33
N GLN A 357 -36.04 -7.35 33.98
CA GLN A 357 -34.74 -8.00 33.82
C GLN A 357 -34.50 -8.52 32.39
N LEU A 358 -35.52 -9.12 31.76
CA LEU A 358 -35.45 -9.58 30.37
C LEU A 358 -35.33 -8.42 29.37
N GLU A 359 -36.05 -7.32 29.58
CA GLU A 359 -35.91 -6.10 28.79
C GLU A 359 -34.50 -5.52 28.89
N ALA A 360 -33.92 -5.48 30.10
CA ALA A 360 -32.54 -5.02 30.29
C ALA A 360 -31.51 -5.94 29.62
N ALA A 361 -31.68 -7.27 29.74
CA ALA A 361 -30.80 -8.25 29.08
C ALA A 361 -30.88 -8.14 27.55
N LYS A 362 -32.11 -8.00 27.02
CA LYS A 362 -32.35 -7.75 25.59
C LYS A 362 -31.67 -6.47 25.12
N GLN A 363 -31.85 -5.37 25.85
CA GLN A 363 -31.26 -4.09 25.49
C GLN A 363 -29.73 -4.17 25.44
N ASN A 364 -29.10 -4.82 26.42
CA ASN A 364 -27.65 -5.01 26.43
C ASN A 364 -27.16 -5.84 25.22
N ALA A 365 -27.86 -6.93 24.89
CA ALA A 365 -27.54 -7.74 23.71
C ALA A 365 -27.70 -6.94 22.39
N ASP A 366 -28.78 -6.18 22.25
CA ASP A 366 -29.02 -5.33 21.07
C ASP A 366 -27.93 -4.25 20.92
N THR A 367 -27.53 -3.59 22.02
CA THR A 367 -26.46 -2.58 22.01
C THR A 367 -25.12 -3.19 21.59
N LEU A 368 -24.72 -4.32 22.18
CA LEU A 368 -23.45 -4.96 21.82
C LEU A 368 -23.46 -5.51 20.40
N LYS A 369 -24.62 -5.97 19.89
CA LYS A 369 -24.79 -6.34 18.49
C LYS A 369 -24.54 -5.16 17.56
N GLU A 370 -25.07 -3.98 17.88
CA GLU A 370 -24.85 -2.76 17.09
C GLU A 370 -23.38 -2.30 17.11
N GLU A 371 -22.73 -2.36 18.28
CA GLU A 371 -21.29 -2.07 18.43
C GLU A 371 -20.43 -3.05 17.61
N ALA A 372 -20.72 -4.35 17.70
CA ALA A 372 -20.03 -5.37 16.90
C ALA A 372 -20.24 -5.16 15.40
N ASN A 373 -21.46 -4.88 14.96
CA ASN A 373 -21.76 -4.56 13.56
C ASN A 373 -20.98 -3.33 13.08
N SER A 374 -20.90 -2.28 13.90
CA SER A 374 -20.13 -1.07 13.56
C SER A 374 -18.63 -1.35 13.45
N ALA A 375 -18.08 -2.14 14.37
CA ALA A 375 -16.67 -2.53 14.34
C ALA A 375 -16.32 -3.39 13.12
N VAL A 376 -17.18 -4.35 12.76
CA VAL A 376 -16.99 -5.18 11.56
C VAL A 376 -17.14 -4.37 10.27
N GLN A 377 -18.10 -3.45 10.20
CA GLN A 377 -18.28 -2.59 9.03
C GLN A 377 -17.10 -1.64 8.80
N ALA A 378 -16.43 -1.21 9.86
CA ALA A 378 -15.25 -0.36 9.79
C ALA A 378 -14.03 -1.08 9.20
N LEU A 379 -13.98 -2.42 9.23
CA LEU A 379 -12.88 -3.16 8.62
C LEU A 379 -12.80 -2.89 7.10
N PRO A 380 -11.61 -2.80 6.51
CA PRO A 380 -11.46 -2.73 5.06
C PRO A 380 -12.08 -3.94 4.35
N ASP A 381 -12.66 -3.74 3.16
CA ASP A 381 -13.29 -4.83 2.39
C ASP A 381 -12.30 -5.91 1.91
N THR A 382 -10.99 -5.63 1.93
CA THR A 382 -9.94 -6.58 1.56
C THR A 382 -9.57 -7.53 2.68
N VAL A 383 -9.99 -7.26 3.91
CA VAL A 383 -9.79 -8.13 5.07
C VAL A 383 -10.63 -9.39 4.90
N ALA A 384 -9.99 -10.56 4.89
CA ALA A 384 -10.65 -11.83 4.61
C ALA A 384 -11.69 -12.21 5.67
N GLU A 385 -11.44 -11.83 6.93
CA GLU A 385 -12.25 -12.15 8.10
C GLU A 385 -13.56 -11.35 8.18
N LYS A 386 -13.66 -10.22 7.45
CA LYS A 386 -14.81 -9.31 7.54
C LYS A 386 -16.14 -10.01 7.26
N GLY A 387 -16.17 -10.87 6.25
CA GLY A 387 -17.37 -11.63 5.87
C GLY A 387 -17.82 -12.58 6.98
N ASP A 388 -16.89 -13.41 7.49
CA ASP A 388 -17.18 -14.39 8.54
C ASP A 388 -17.63 -13.72 9.86
N LEU A 389 -17.03 -12.57 10.21
CA LEU A 389 -17.45 -11.79 11.38
C LEU A 389 -18.84 -11.19 11.20
N GLN A 390 -19.17 -10.70 9.99
CA GLN A 390 -20.50 -10.15 9.71
C GLN A 390 -21.58 -11.24 9.80
N ASP A 391 -21.32 -12.43 9.24
CA ASP A 391 -22.25 -13.56 9.30
C ASP A 391 -22.56 -13.96 10.77
N ARG A 392 -21.56 -13.91 11.65
CA ARG A 392 -21.73 -14.16 13.09
C ARG A 392 -22.63 -13.12 13.75
N VAL A 393 -22.41 -11.83 13.46
CA VAL A 393 -23.27 -10.75 13.97
C VAL A 393 -24.69 -10.88 13.46
N ASP A 394 -24.86 -11.21 12.17
CA ASP A 394 -26.16 -11.36 11.54
C ASP A 394 -26.97 -12.53 12.14
N ALA A 395 -26.28 -13.58 12.60
CA ALA A 395 -26.89 -14.74 13.28
C ALA A 395 -27.39 -14.45 14.71
N LEU A 396 -27.12 -13.28 15.29
CA LEU A 396 -27.59 -12.91 16.63
C LEU A 396 -29.07 -12.51 16.61
N ASP A 397 -29.97 -13.42 16.95
CA ASP A 397 -31.42 -13.19 16.88
C ASP A 397 -32.05 -12.51 18.11
N GLY A 398 -31.31 -12.40 19.22
CA GLY A 398 -31.83 -11.87 20.49
C GLY A 398 -32.86 -12.77 21.15
N ILE A 399 -33.66 -12.15 22.03
CA ILE A 399 -34.83 -12.77 22.68
C ILE A 399 -36.10 -11.98 22.39
N GLN A 400 -37.24 -12.65 22.52
CA GLN A 400 -38.56 -12.01 22.64
C GLN A 400 -38.96 -12.02 24.11
N VAL A 401 -39.25 -10.85 24.67
CA VAL A 401 -39.65 -10.72 26.08
C VAL A 401 -41.14 -11.07 26.21
N PRO A 402 -41.53 -12.09 27.01
CA PRO A 402 -42.94 -12.43 27.18
C PRO A 402 -43.72 -11.33 27.92
N GLU A 403 -45.03 -11.35 27.79
CA GLU A 403 -45.92 -10.47 28.56
C GLU A 403 -46.00 -10.91 30.03
N VAL A 404 -46.30 -9.96 30.91
CA VAL A 404 -46.53 -10.25 32.34
C VAL A 404 -47.84 -11.03 32.46
N ASN A 405 -47.80 -12.15 33.17
CA ASN A 405 -48.97 -12.99 33.43
C ASN A 405 -49.11 -13.41 34.91
N ASP A 406 -48.21 -12.96 35.79
CA ASP A 406 -48.31 -13.06 37.25
C ASP A 406 -48.03 -11.66 37.82
N GLN A 407 -49.04 -10.79 37.76
CA GLN A 407 -48.83 -9.37 38.05
C GLN A 407 -48.53 -9.11 39.52
N ASP A 408 -49.12 -9.88 40.44
CA ASP A 408 -48.96 -9.73 41.88
C ASP A 408 -47.86 -10.62 42.47
N GLY A 409 -47.25 -11.50 41.66
CA GLY A 409 -46.17 -12.39 42.07
C GLY A 409 -46.63 -13.48 43.03
N ASN A 410 -47.88 -13.91 42.92
CA ASN A 410 -48.48 -14.90 43.82
C ASN A 410 -48.15 -16.35 43.43
N GLY A 411 -47.46 -16.57 42.31
CA GLY A 411 -47.08 -17.89 41.80
C GLY A 411 -48.20 -18.59 41.03
N ARG A 412 -49.19 -17.83 40.55
CA ARG A 412 -50.29 -18.31 39.72
C ARG A 412 -50.56 -17.28 38.62
N ALA A 413 -50.91 -17.80 37.45
CA ALA A 413 -51.23 -16.93 36.33
C ALA A 413 -52.54 -16.15 36.57
N ASP A 414 -52.53 -14.87 36.21
CA ASP A 414 -53.65 -13.93 36.41
C ASP A 414 -54.95 -14.46 35.78
N ASP A 415 -54.88 -15.16 34.64
CA ASP A 415 -56.03 -15.75 33.96
C ASP A 415 -56.71 -16.85 34.81
N LEU A 416 -55.92 -17.63 35.54
CA LEU A 416 -56.41 -18.63 36.48
C LEU A 416 -57.02 -17.98 37.73
N ASP A 417 -56.46 -16.87 38.20
CA ASP A 417 -57.03 -16.13 39.32
C ASP A 417 -58.35 -15.47 38.95
N VAL A 418 -58.44 -14.86 37.77
CA VAL A 418 -59.71 -14.36 37.21
C VAL A 418 -60.75 -15.46 37.11
N ALA A 419 -60.38 -16.65 36.63
CA ALA A 419 -61.29 -17.79 36.56
C ALA A 419 -61.79 -18.22 37.95
N ALA A 420 -60.94 -18.21 38.97
CA ALA A 420 -61.33 -18.55 40.34
C ALA A 420 -62.24 -17.49 40.97
N ALA A 421 -61.92 -16.21 40.80
CA ALA A 421 -62.77 -15.11 41.27
C ALA A 421 -64.14 -15.16 40.59
N THR A 422 -64.19 -15.37 39.27
CA THR A 422 -65.44 -15.52 38.51
C THR A 422 -66.29 -16.66 39.07
N ALA A 423 -65.71 -17.83 39.32
CA ALA A 423 -66.43 -18.97 39.89
C ALA A 423 -66.97 -18.67 41.30
N ALA A 424 -66.22 -17.93 42.13
CA ALA A 424 -66.68 -17.49 43.45
C ALA A 424 -67.86 -16.52 43.35
N VAL A 425 -67.81 -15.54 42.42
CA VAL A 425 -68.93 -14.62 42.14
C VAL A 425 -70.17 -15.37 41.66
N GLU A 426 -70.03 -16.30 40.72
CA GLU A 426 -71.15 -17.12 40.23
C GLU A 426 -71.77 -17.97 41.34
N ALA A 427 -70.96 -18.52 42.25
CA ALA A 427 -71.45 -19.26 43.41
C ALA A 427 -72.23 -18.35 44.38
N ALA A 428 -71.75 -17.12 44.62
CA ALA A 428 -72.44 -16.13 45.44
C ALA A 428 -73.75 -15.66 44.82
N GLU A 429 -73.79 -15.39 43.51
CA GLU A 429 -75.00 -15.08 42.75
C GLU A 429 -76.03 -16.22 42.83
N ALA A 430 -75.59 -17.46 42.64
CA ALA A 430 -76.47 -18.62 42.75
C ALA A 430 -77.04 -18.80 44.16
N ALA A 431 -76.25 -18.55 45.20
CA ALA A 431 -76.69 -18.63 46.59
C ALA A 431 -77.66 -17.50 46.97
N ASP A 432 -77.41 -16.28 46.52
CA ASP A 432 -78.31 -15.13 46.70
C ASP A 432 -79.66 -15.37 46.00
N GLN A 433 -79.63 -15.84 44.76
CA GLN A 433 -80.85 -16.21 44.03
C GLN A 433 -81.58 -17.37 44.72
N ALA A 434 -80.88 -18.40 45.18
CA ALA A 434 -81.48 -19.50 45.92
C ALA A 434 -82.15 -19.02 47.23
N ALA A 435 -81.55 -18.06 47.93
CA ALA A 435 -82.15 -17.44 49.11
C ALA A 435 -83.42 -16.65 48.76
N LYS A 436 -83.40 -15.88 47.66
CA LYS A 436 -84.57 -15.14 47.14
C LYS A 436 -85.70 -16.09 46.71
N ASP A 437 -85.38 -17.17 46.01
CA ASP A 437 -86.34 -18.20 45.60
C ASP A 437 -86.93 -18.90 46.83
N LYS A 438 -86.10 -19.22 47.82
CA LYS A 438 -86.57 -19.81 49.08
C LYS A 438 -87.49 -18.86 49.85
N LEU A 439 -87.18 -17.56 49.88
CA LEU A 439 -88.07 -16.53 50.44
C LEU A 439 -89.40 -16.49 49.70
N ALA A 440 -89.38 -16.50 48.36
CA ALA A 440 -90.61 -16.49 47.57
C ALA A 440 -91.45 -17.77 47.77
N GLU A 441 -90.81 -18.94 47.87
CA GLU A 441 -91.46 -20.23 48.14
C GLU A 441 -92.10 -20.25 49.53
N LEU A 442 -91.32 -19.94 50.57
CA LEU A 442 -91.76 -20.06 51.96
C LEU A 442 -92.69 -18.92 52.40
N ASN A 443 -92.65 -17.76 51.75
CA ASN A 443 -93.54 -16.63 52.04
C ASN A 443 -94.74 -16.55 51.07
N ALA A 444 -95.00 -17.59 50.26
CA ALA A 444 -96.00 -17.56 49.21
C ALA A 444 -97.45 -17.36 49.72
N ASP A 445 -97.75 -17.91 50.89
CA ASP A 445 -99.05 -17.75 51.57
C ASP A 445 -99.08 -16.56 52.56
N ASN A 446 -97.98 -15.80 52.64
CA ASN A 446 -97.72 -14.74 53.61
C ASN A 446 -97.73 -15.23 55.07
N LEU A 447 -97.53 -16.54 55.30
CA LEU A 447 -97.34 -17.13 56.61
C LEU A 447 -95.90 -17.61 56.74
N ILE A 448 -95.31 -17.42 57.92
CA ILE A 448 -93.95 -17.84 58.24
C ILE A 448 -94.00 -18.54 59.58
N THR A 449 -93.69 -19.83 59.55
CA THR A 449 -93.50 -20.66 60.73
C THR A 449 -92.07 -20.54 61.29
N PRO A 450 -91.81 -20.98 62.54
CA PRO A 450 -90.45 -21.00 63.09
C PRO A 450 -89.45 -21.85 62.28
N GLU A 451 -89.93 -22.93 61.65
CA GLU A 451 -89.10 -23.82 60.83
C GLU A 451 -88.71 -23.15 59.51
N GLU A 452 -89.65 -22.49 58.86
CA GLU A 452 -89.42 -21.73 57.62
C GLU A 452 -88.49 -20.54 57.86
N LYS A 453 -88.67 -19.83 58.98
CA LYS A 453 -87.73 -18.78 59.39
C LYS A 453 -86.30 -19.31 59.54
N ALA A 454 -86.12 -20.46 60.18
CA ALA A 454 -84.79 -21.05 60.34
C ALA A 454 -84.16 -21.45 58.98
N GLN A 455 -84.96 -21.93 58.04
CA GLN A 455 -84.50 -22.20 56.66
C GLN A 455 -84.07 -20.92 55.93
N LEU A 456 -84.82 -19.82 56.08
CA LEU A 456 -84.47 -18.53 55.51
C LEU A 456 -83.21 -17.92 56.14
N GLU A 457 -83.05 -18.04 57.46
CA GLU A 457 -81.82 -17.63 58.16
C GLU A 457 -80.60 -18.42 57.67
N ALA A 458 -80.74 -19.74 57.48
CA ALA A 458 -79.66 -20.57 56.94
C ALA A 458 -79.32 -20.23 55.48
N ALA A 459 -80.33 -20.02 54.64
CA ALA A 459 -80.14 -19.60 53.25
C ALA A 459 -79.46 -18.23 53.16
N LYS A 460 -79.89 -17.28 53.99
CA LYS A 460 -79.24 -15.97 54.12
C LYS A 460 -77.78 -16.10 54.55
N GLN A 461 -77.49 -16.90 55.59
CA GLN A 461 -76.13 -17.07 56.07
C GLN A 461 -75.20 -17.66 55.00
N ASN A 462 -75.69 -18.64 54.23
CA ASN A 462 -74.94 -19.22 53.12
C ASN A 462 -74.65 -18.19 52.03
N ALA A 463 -75.65 -17.38 51.63
CA ALA A 463 -75.47 -16.31 50.66
C ALA A 463 -74.48 -15.23 51.16
N ASP A 464 -74.59 -14.80 52.42
CA ASP A 464 -73.66 -13.82 53.01
C ASP A 464 -72.21 -14.36 53.06
N THR A 465 -72.03 -15.64 53.40
CA THR A 465 -70.71 -16.29 53.45
C THR A 465 -70.07 -16.34 52.06
N LEU A 466 -70.81 -16.82 51.06
CA LEU A 466 -70.31 -16.90 49.68
C LEU A 466 -70.07 -15.52 49.08
N LYS A 467 -70.86 -14.51 49.45
CA LYS A 467 -70.60 -13.12 49.08
C LYS A 467 -69.26 -12.62 49.63
N GLU A 468 -68.95 -12.92 50.89
CA GLU A 468 -67.67 -12.54 51.51
C GLU A 468 -66.47 -13.27 50.87
N GLU A 469 -66.62 -14.55 50.55
CA GLU A 469 -65.62 -15.34 49.81
C GLU A 469 -65.39 -14.78 48.40
N ALA A 470 -66.47 -14.48 47.66
CA ALA A 470 -66.39 -13.85 46.34
C ALA A 470 -65.71 -12.48 46.41
N ASN A 471 -66.09 -11.64 47.37
CA ASN A 471 -65.46 -10.34 47.57
C ASN A 471 -63.96 -10.47 47.88
N SER A 472 -63.56 -11.44 48.70
CA SER A 472 -62.15 -11.69 49.01
C SER A 472 -61.37 -12.16 47.78
N ALA A 473 -61.95 -13.05 46.98
CA ALA A 473 -61.34 -13.54 45.74
C ALA A 473 -61.17 -12.42 44.70
N VAL A 474 -62.19 -11.57 44.52
CA VAL A 474 -62.12 -10.42 43.60
C VAL A 474 -61.11 -9.38 44.08
N GLN A 475 -61.06 -9.09 45.39
CA GLN A 475 -60.10 -8.14 45.93
C GLN A 475 -58.64 -8.60 45.79
N ALA A 476 -58.41 -9.92 45.82
CA ALA A 476 -57.09 -10.52 45.63
C ALA A 476 -56.59 -10.41 44.18
N LEU A 477 -57.47 -10.21 43.18
CA LEU A 477 -57.04 -9.99 41.81
C LEU A 477 -56.15 -8.73 41.71
N PRO A 478 -55.10 -8.72 40.88
CA PRO A 478 -54.33 -7.52 40.60
C PRO A 478 -55.20 -6.38 40.06
N ASP A 479 -54.87 -5.13 40.40
CA ASP A 479 -55.65 -3.95 39.95
C ASP A 479 -55.58 -3.71 38.42
N THR A 480 -54.60 -4.31 37.74
CA THR A 480 -54.43 -4.22 36.28
C THR A 480 -55.31 -5.19 35.51
N VAL A 481 -55.92 -6.17 36.19
CA VAL A 481 -56.85 -7.12 35.59
C VAL A 481 -58.14 -6.39 35.22
N ALA A 482 -58.51 -6.43 33.94
CA ALA A 482 -59.65 -5.67 33.42
C ALA A 482 -60.99 -6.13 34.03
N GLU A 483 -61.12 -7.42 34.31
CA GLU A 483 -62.33 -8.08 34.81
C GLU A 483 -62.62 -7.76 36.29
N LYS A 484 -61.64 -7.26 37.05
CA LYS A 484 -61.77 -7.03 38.49
C LYS A 484 -62.93 -6.08 38.82
N GLY A 485 -63.08 -5.00 38.05
CA GLY A 485 -64.15 -4.03 38.24
C GLY A 485 -65.54 -4.64 38.01
N ASP A 486 -65.73 -5.32 36.89
CA ASP A 486 -66.99 -5.96 36.54
C ASP A 486 -67.40 -7.05 37.54
N LEU A 487 -66.44 -7.84 38.02
CA LEU A 487 -66.68 -8.84 39.06
C LEU A 487 -67.04 -8.20 40.41
N GLN A 488 -66.40 -7.09 40.77
CA GLN A 488 -66.73 -6.37 42.02
C GLN A 488 -68.14 -5.79 41.97
N ASP A 489 -68.53 -5.18 40.84
CA ASP A 489 -69.88 -4.64 40.65
C ASP A 489 -70.96 -5.73 40.79
N ARG A 490 -70.69 -6.95 40.29
CA ARG A 490 -71.57 -8.11 40.45
C ARG A 490 -71.73 -8.52 41.92
N VAL A 491 -70.63 -8.61 42.66
CA VAL A 491 -70.65 -8.91 44.11
C VAL A 491 -71.40 -7.83 44.89
N ASP A 492 -71.16 -6.56 44.57
CA ASP A 492 -71.80 -5.43 45.23
C ASP A 492 -73.31 -5.39 44.99
N ALA A 493 -73.77 -5.86 43.82
CA ALA A 493 -75.19 -5.97 43.48
C ALA A 493 -75.96 -7.06 44.25
N LEU A 494 -75.28 -7.97 44.95
CA LEU A 494 -75.93 -9.00 45.78
C LEU A 494 -76.51 -8.36 47.06
N ASP A 495 -77.82 -8.18 47.11
CA ASP A 495 -78.54 -7.52 48.20
C ASP A 495 -79.07 -8.48 49.28
N GLY A 496 -79.02 -9.79 49.03
CA GLY A 496 -79.51 -10.80 49.97
C GLY A 496 -81.03 -10.81 50.09
N ILE A 497 -81.51 -11.43 51.17
CA ILE A 497 -82.92 -11.42 51.57
C ILE A 497 -83.10 -10.75 52.93
N GLN A 498 -84.30 -10.20 53.15
CA GLN A 498 -84.78 -9.81 54.48
C GLN A 498 -85.68 -10.93 55.00
N VAL A 499 -85.27 -11.58 56.09
CA VAL A 499 -86.03 -12.68 56.70
C VAL A 499 -87.26 -12.12 57.41
N PRO A 500 -88.50 -12.48 57.02
CA PRO A 500 -89.70 -11.97 57.69
C PRO A 500 -89.83 -12.49 59.13
N GLU A 501 -90.61 -11.79 59.93
CA GLU A 501 -90.95 -12.24 61.28
C GLU A 501 -91.90 -13.44 61.25
N VAL A 502 -91.79 -14.33 62.24
CA VAL A 502 -92.74 -15.44 62.41
C VAL A 502 -94.13 -14.88 62.69
N ASN A 503 -95.11 -15.29 61.90
CA ASN A 503 -96.51 -14.90 62.06
C ASN A 503 -97.49 -16.08 62.02
N ASP A 504 -97.02 -17.32 61.88
CA ASP A 504 -97.77 -18.57 62.15
C ASP A 504 -96.96 -19.42 63.12
N GLN A 505 -96.95 -19.03 64.40
CA GLN A 505 -96.08 -19.61 65.40
C GLN A 505 -96.39 -21.09 65.71
N ASP A 506 -97.63 -21.54 65.48
CA ASP A 506 -98.07 -22.91 65.74
C ASP A 506 -98.30 -23.77 64.49
N GLY A 507 -98.09 -23.21 63.30
CA GLY A 507 -98.10 -23.91 62.01
C GLY A 507 -99.49 -24.37 61.61
N ASN A 508 -100.53 -23.63 61.99
CA ASN A 508 -101.92 -24.04 61.76
C ASN A 508 -102.50 -23.53 60.44
N GLY A 509 -101.72 -22.79 59.64
CA GLY A 509 -102.14 -22.22 58.36
C GLY A 509 -102.96 -20.94 58.51
N ARG A 510 -102.84 -20.24 59.64
CA ARG A 510 -103.50 -18.98 59.92
C ARG A 510 -102.58 -18.04 60.68
N ALA A 511 -102.59 -16.78 60.30
CA ALA A 511 -101.78 -15.77 60.96
C ALA A 511 -102.16 -15.62 62.45
N ASP A 512 -101.15 -15.53 63.30
CA ASP A 512 -101.26 -15.41 64.75
C ASP A 512 -102.15 -14.23 65.15
N ASP A 513 -102.11 -13.11 64.43
CA ASP A 513 -102.94 -11.94 64.69
C ASP A 513 -104.45 -12.23 64.45
N LEU A 514 -104.78 -13.02 63.42
CA LEU A 514 -106.12 -13.51 63.14
C LEU A 514 -106.58 -14.55 64.17
N ASP A 515 -105.68 -15.37 64.70
CA ASP A 515 -106.00 -16.30 65.79
C ASP A 515 -106.23 -15.60 67.11
N VAL A 516 -105.43 -14.57 67.43
CA VAL A 516 -105.72 -13.68 68.57
C VAL A 516 -107.07 -13.01 68.38
N ALA A 517 -107.37 -12.49 67.19
CA ALA A 517 -108.64 -11.84 66.91
C ALA A 517 -109.82 -12.81 67.07
N ALA A 518 -109.72 -14.03 66.56
CA ALA A 518 -110.77 -15.05 66.69
C ALA A 518 -110.96 -15.52 68.14
N ALA A 519 -109.86 -15.75 68.87
CA ALA A 519 -109.94 -16.09 70.30
C ALA A 519 -110.56 -14.95 71.11
N THR A 520 -110.24 -13.70 70.79
CA THR A 520 -110.82 -12.51 71.42
C THR A 520 -112.32 -12.40 71.14
N ALA A 521 -112.74 -12.55 69.87
CA ALA A 521 -114.16 -12.52 69.50
C ALA A 521 -114.97 -13.65 70.17
N ALA A 522 -114.40 -14.87 70.26
CA ALA A 522 -115.03 -15.97 70.97
C ALA A 522 -115.17 -15.70 72.47
N VAL A 523 -114.15 -15.08 73.08
CA VAL A 523 -114.20 -14.62 74.48
C VAL A 523 -115.28 -13.55 74.67
N GLU A 524 -115.33 -12.51 73.83
CA GLU A 524 -116.35 -11.46 73.90
C GLU A 524 -117.77 -12.03 73.73
N ALA A 525 -117.96 -12.99 72.81
CA ALA A 525 -119.25 -13.67 72.64
C ALA A 525 -119.65 -14.49 73.88
N ALA A 526 -118.69 -15.18 74.51
CA ALA A 526 -118.93 -15.92 75.75
C ALA A 526 -119.23 -14.99 76.93
N GLU A 527 -118.54 -13.85 77.05
CA GLU A 527 -118.81 -12.83 78.06
C GLU A 527 -120.19 -12.20 77.86
N ALA A 528 -120.57 -11.87 76.62
CA ALA A 528 -121.89 -11.34 76.29
C ALA A 528 -123.01 -12.34 76.61
N ALA A 529 -122.82 -13.63 76.31
CA ALA A 529 -123.80 -14.68 76.59
C ALA A 529 -123.99 -14.94 78.09
N ASP A 530 -122.93 -14.85 78.89
CA ASP A 530 -123.03 -14.97 80.35
C ASP A 530 -123.63 -13.73 81.00
N GLN A 531 -123.30 -12.54 80.50
CA GLN A 531 -123.98 -11.34 80.93
C GLN A 531 -125.48 -11.43 80.63
N ALA A 532 -125.86 -11.88 79.42
CA ALA A 532 -127.25 -12.13 79.08
C ALA A 532 -127.91 -13.19 79.98
N ALA A 533 -127.19 -14.25 80.37
CA ALA A 533 -127.71 -15.26 81.31
C ALA A 533 -127.89 -14.69 82.73
N LYS A 534 -126.98 -13.82 83.20
CA LYS A 534 -127.10 -13.10 84.48
C LYS A 534 -128.23 -12.07 84.46
N ASP A 535 -128.40 -11.34 83.37
CA ASP A 535 -129.49 -10.39 83.20
C ASP A 535 -130.83 -11.13 83.19
N LYS A 536 -130.91 -12.26 82.49
CA LYS A 536 -132.09 -13.14 82.48
C LYS A 536 -132.36 -13.75 83.86
N LEU A 537 -131.33 -14.07 84.64
CA LEU A 537 -131.46 -14.49 86.04
C LEU A 537 -132.06 -13.37 86.89
N ALA A 538 -131.59 -12.13 86.73
CA ALA A 538 -132.09 -10.98 87.46
C ALA A 538 -133.55 -10.66 87.08
N GLU A 539 -133.91 -10.78 85.80
CA GLU A 539 -135.27 -10.59 85.30
C GLU A 539 -136.23 -11.65 85.85
N LEU A 540 -135.90 -12.94 85.68
CA LEU A 540 -136.78 -14.06 86.04
C LEU A 540 -136.84 -14.35 87.55
N ASN A 541 -135.95 -13.76 88.35
CA ASN A 541 -135.94 -13.90 89.81
C ASN A 541 -136.33 -12.60 90.54
N ALA A 542 -136.90 -11.62 89.83
CA ALA A 542 -137.19 -10.29 90.38
C ALA A 542 -138.25 -10.30 91.50
N ASP A 543 -139.16 -11.27 91.51
CA ASP A 543 -140.19 -11.47 92.54
C ASP A 543 -139.79 -12.52 93.60
N ASN A 544 -138.55 -13.04 93.52
CA ASN A 544 -138.01 -14.15 94.33
C ASN A 544 -138.77 -15.49 94.20
N LEU A 545 -139.55 -15.70 93.14
CA LEU A 545 -140.28 -16.93 92.87
C LEU A 545 -139.93 -17.46 91.48
N ILE A 546 -139.24 -18.61 91.40
CA ILE A 546 -138.89 -19.23 90.11
C ILE A 546 -139.93 -20.30 89.76
N THR A 547 -140.65 -20.12 88.64
CA THR A 547 -141.54 -21.15 88.08
C THR A 547 -140.76 -22.21 87.28
N PRO A 548 -141.35 -23.39 87.01
CA PRO A 548 -140.71 -24.42 86.21
C PRO A 548 -140.32 -23.95 84.79
N GLU A 549 -141.08 -23.03 84.21
CA GLU A 549 -140.87 -22.51 82.86
C GLU A 549 -139.74 -21.46 82.83
N GLU A 550 -139.67 -20.61 83.86
CA GLU A 550 -138.55 -19.68 84.06
C GLU A 550 -137.25 -20.42 84.36
N LYS A 551 -137.32 -21.51 85.13
CA LYS A 551 -136.18 -22.40 85.35
C LYS A 551 -135.66 -23.01 84.04
N ALA A 552 -136.55 -23.42 83.12
CA ALA A 552 -136.15 -23.97 81.84
C ALA A 552 -135.48 -22.91 80.93
N GLN A 553 -135.98 -21.67 80.93
CA GLN A 553 -135.35 -20.56 80.20
C GLN A 553 -133.97 -20.19 80.79
N LEU A 554 -133.85 -20.23 82.11
CA LEU A 554 -132.59 -20.01 82.81
C LEU A 554 -131.57 -21.12 82.51
N GLU A 555 -132.01 -22.38 82.49
CA GLU A 555 -131.19 -23.53 82.09
C GLU A 555 -130.74 -23.42 80.63
N ALA A 556 -131.60 -22.98 79.71
CA ALA A 556 -131.22 -22.76 78.31
C ALA A 556 -130.22 -21.60 78.14
N ALA A 557 -130.43 -20.47 78.83
CA ALA A 557 -129.51 -19.34 78.81
C ALA A 557 -128.13 -19.72 79.40
N LYS A 558 -128.14 -20.47 80.50
CA LYS A 558 -126.94 -21.04 81.10
C LYS A 558 -126.25 -22.02 80.14
N GLN A 559 -126.99 -22.91 79.48
CA GLN A 559 -126.42 -23.88 78.56
C GLN A 559 -125.79 -23.22 77.33
N ASN A 560 -126.38 -22.14 76.82
CA ASN A 560 -125.78 -21.32 75.77
C ASN A 560 -124.49 -20.63 76.23
N ALA A 561 -124.48 -20.04 77.43
CA ALA A 561 -123.28 -19.45 78.02
C ALA A 561 -122.17 -20.49 78.26
N ASP A 562 -122.52 -21.68 78.77
CA ASP A 562 -121.58 -22.78 78.98
C ASP A 562 -121.01 -23.30 77.64
N THR A 563 -121.82 -23.39 76.58
CA THR A 563 -121.38 -23.79 75.23
C THR A 563 -120.40 -22.78 74.64
N LEU A 564 -120.75 -21.49 74.61
CA LEU A 564 -119.87 -20.44 74.08
C LEU A 564 -118.59 -20.28 74.91
N LYS A 565 -118.66 -20.54 76.21
CA LYS A 565 -117.48 -20.60 77.08
C LYS A 565 -116.56 -21.77 76.72
N GLU A 566 -117.11 -22.92 76.36
CA GLU A 566 -116.32 -24.07 75.92
C GLU A 566 -115.70 -23.83 74.54
N GLU A 567 -116.41 -23.12 73.64
CA GLU A 567 -115.88 -22.64 72.36
C GLU A 567 -114.76 -21.60 72.55
N ALA A 568 -114.94 -20.61 73.42
CA ALA A 568 -113.91 -19.62 73.76
C ALA A 568 -112.67 -20.27 74.39
N ASN A 569 -112.86 -21.23 75.30
CA ASN A 569 -111.77 -22.02 75.86
C ASN A 569 -111.05 -22.84 74.79
N SER A 570 -111.79 -23.39 73.83
CA SER A 570 -111.22 -24.14 72.71
C SER A 570 -110.48 -23.24 71.72
N ALA A 571 -110.95 -22.01 71.49
CA ALA A 571 -110.31 -21.00 70.65
C ALA A 571 -109.04 -20.46 71.31
N CYS A 572 -109.06 -20.13 72.62
CA CYS A 572 -107.85 -19.76 73.36
C CYS A 572 -106.85 -20.93 73.51
N ARG A 573 -107.31 -22.19 73.53
CA ARG A 573 -106.40 -23.35 73.52
C ARG A 573 -105.76 -23.58 72.15
N ARG A 574 -106.48 -23.24 71.08
CA ARG A 574 -105.99 -23.28 69.70
C ARG A 574 -105.05 -22.14 69.38
N CYS A 575 -105.30 -20.93 69.90
CA CYS A 575 -104.37 -19.81 69.86
C CYS A 575 -103.16 -20.12 70.76
N ARG A 576 -102.20 -20.88 70.22
CA ARG A 576 -101.05 -21.40 70.97
C ARG A 576 -99.86 -20.44 70.97
N ILE A 577 -100.15 -19.14 70.95
CA ILE A 577 -99.14 -18.08 70.96
C ILE A 577 -98.43 -18.02 72.32
N PRO A 578 -97.11 -18.24 72.37
CA PRO A 578 -96.33 -18.06 73.58
C PRO A 578 -96.08 -16.57 73.84
N LEU A 579 -96.35 -16.12 75.07
CA LEU A 579 -95.79 -14.91 75.72
C LEU A 579 -96.23 -13.51 75.19
N ARG A 580 -97.31 -12.99 75.79
CA ARG A 580 -97.41 -11.68 76.53
C ARG A 580 -98.81 -11.07 76.51
N ARG A 581 -99.73 -11.54 75.67
CA ARG A 581 -101.15 -11.09 75.64
C ARG A 581 -102.12 -11.99 76.42
N LYS A 582 -101.66 -12.59 77.53
CA LYS A 582 -102.53 -13.33 78.49
C LYS A 582 -103.54 -12.44 79.23
N VAL A 583 -103.56 -11.13 78.98
CA VAL A 583 -104.42 -10.20 79.71
C VAL A 583 -105.89 -10.45 79.36
N THR A 584 -106.26 -10.64 78.09
CA THR A 584 -107.67 -10.89 77.72
C THR A 584 -108.15 -12.28 78.11
N CYS A 585 -107.38 -13.35 77.85
CA CYS A 585 -107.86 -14.71 78.15
C CYS A 585 -107.79 -15.11 79.65
N ARG A 586 -106.95 -14.46 80.46
CA ARG A 586 -106.89 -14.70 81.92
C ARG A 586 -107.96 -13.92 82.70
N ILE A 587 -108.49 -12.83 82.14
CA ILE A 587 -109.60 -12.06 82.73
C ILE A 587 -110.89 -12.88 82.76
N VAL A 588 -111.16 -13.72 81.74
CA VAL A 588 -112.31 -14.64 81.70
C VAL A 588 -112.30 -15.67 82.83
N TRP A 589 -111.11 -16.17 83.21
CA TRP A 589 -110.98 -17.15 84.29
C TRP A 589 -111.17 -16.51 85.68
N MET A 590 -110.84 -15.23 85.85
CA MET A 590 -110.93 -14.53 87.15
C MET A 590 -112.31 -13.93 87.42
N HIS A 591 -113.03 -13.44 86.40
CA HIS A 591 -114.36 -12.83 86.60
C HIS A 591 -115.50 -13.85 86.85
N TRP A 592 -115.28 -15.14 86.60
CA TRP A 592 -116.32 -16.17 86.67
C TRP A 592 -116.24 -17.13 87.86
N THR A 593 -115.21 -17.02 88.71
CA THR A 593 -115.04 -17.87 89.90
C THR A 593 -115.69 -17.32 91.18
N VAL A 594 -116.41 -16.20 91.12
CA VAL A 594 -117.17 -15.66 92.27
C VAL A 594 -118.68 -15.86 92.05
N SER A 595 -119.09 -17.10 91.84
CA SER A 595 -120.46 -17.54 92.06
C SER A 595 -120.49 -19.03 92.41
N ARG A 596 -120.08 -19.35 93.64
CA ARG A 596 -120.42 -20.61 94.33
C ARG A 596 -120.81 -20.29 95.78
N TYR A 597 -122.11 -20.29 95.99
CA TYR A 597 -122.88 -20.29 97.24
C TYR A 597 -122.17 -20.86 98.50
N ARG A 598 -122.27 -20.13 99.62
CA ARG A 598 -122.51 -20.68 100.96
C ARG A 598 -123.52 -19.79 101.70
N LYS A 599 -124.75 -20.33 101.83
CA LYS A 599 -125.91 -19.93 102.66
C LYS A 599 -126.40 -18.49 102.61
#